data_AF-A0A847MNN2-F1
#
_entry.id   AF-A0A847MNN2-F1
#
_cell.length_a   1.000
_cell.length_b   1.000
_cell.length_c   1.000
_cell.angle_alpha   90.00
_cell.angle_beta   90.00
_cell.angle_gamma   90.00
#
_symmetry.space_group_name_H-M   'P 1'
#
loop_
_entity.id
_entity.type
_entity.pdbx_description
1 polymer ?
#
loop_
_entity_poly.entity_id
_entity_poly.type
_entity_poly.pdbx_seq_one_letter_code
_entity_poly.pdbx_strand_id
1 'polypeptide(L)'
;GGQGLSGTGPKAGGPLYLLRLVQNGPVVTFKQESQEAPTPAMTVLNDFSLWLKEHGRQDEAEKVEKIFAHHLLGIHKELPGPTGERNLYSLLARGNILCQAKTELGAKIQLASCLATGNKAIFISESSDTIANFLQQLPEFLQTHFDVKNDVDSLIADKQLILGAALLEGDSDQLKQIAQRLARYPTAIIQPQILSSEALKEGQTYRLERLCVERSLSVNTAAAGGNATLMAMI
;
A
#
# COMPACT_ATOMS: atom_id res chain seq x y z
N GLY A 1 12.21 1.53 -14.17
CA GLY A 1 11.76 2.57 -13.21
C GLY A 1 12.21 2.23 -11.80
N GLY A 2 12.71 3.22 -11.07
CA GLY A 2 13.16 3.10 -9.67
C GLY A 2 12.13 3.59 -8.65
N GLN A 3 12.57 3.86 -7.42
CA GLN A 3 11.79 4.44 -6.33
C GLN A 3 12.46 5.71 -5.78
N GLY A 4 11.78 6.47 -4.92
CA GLY A 4 12.31 7.70 -4.33
C GLY A 4 12.61 8.76 -5.39
N LEU A 5 13.80 9.36 -5.33
CA LEU A 5 14.26 10.35 -6.31
C LEU A 5 14.37 9.82 -7.76
N SER A 6 14.47 8.50 -7.93
CA SER A 6 14.58 7.89 -9.27
C SER A 6 13.24 7.73 -9.99
N GLY A 7 12.11 7.99 -9.32
CA GLY A 7 10.80 7.95 -9.95
C GLY A 7 9.66 7.58 -9.00
N THR A 8 8.45 7.94 -9.44
CA THR A 8 7.20 7.72 -8.71
C THR A 8 6.53 6.40 -9.02
N GLY A 9 6.94 5.71 -10.10
CA GLY A 9 6.19 4.58 -10.64
C GLY A 9 4.81 4.98 -11.17
N PRO A 10 4.03 4.01 -11.69
CA PRO A 10 4.40 2.61 -11.94
C PRO A 10 5.53 2.43 -12.98
N LYS A 11 6.16 1.25 -13.03
CA LYS A 11 7.22 0.95 -14.01
C LYS A 11 6.65 0.98 -15.42
N ALA A 12 7.31 1.71 -16.32
CA ALA A 12 7.10 1.56 -17.76
C ALA A 12 7.40 0.11 -18.17
N GLY A 13 6.54 -0.47 -19.02
CA GLY A 13 6.59 -1.89 -19.39
C GLY A 13 6.06 -2.86 -18.31
N GLY A 14 5.61 -2.35 -17.16
CA GLY A 14 4.99 -3.14 -16.10
C GLY A 14 3.46 -3.22 -16.23
N PRO A 15 2.82 -4.19 -15.53
CA PRO A 15 1.39 -4.42 -15.63
C PRO A 15 0.54 -3.27 -15.05
N LEU A 16 1.13 -2.44 -14.18
CA LEU A 16 0.43 -1.34 -13.51
C LEU A 16 0.44 -0.03 -14.30
N TYR A 17 1.18 0.04 -15.42
CA TYR A 17 1.44 1.32 -16.10
C TYR A 17 0.17 1.98 -16.65
N LEU A 18 -0.64 1.21 -17.39
CA LEU A 18 -1.86 1.73 -18.01
C LEU A 18 -2.93 2.14 -16.98
N LEU A 19 -2.93 1.51 -15.81
CA LEU A 19 -3.86 1.83 -14.73
C LEU A 19 -3.67 3.24 -14.17
N ARG A 20 -2.50 3.85 -14.41
CA ARG A 20 -2.23 5.25 -14.04
C ARG A 20 -2.84 6.26 -15.01
N LEU A 21 -3.17 5.82 -16.23
CA LEU A 21 -3.65 6.67 -17.32
C LEU A 21 -5.18 6.71 -17.42
N VAL A 22 -5.88 6.02 -16.52
CA VAL A 22 -7.34 5.99 -16.44
C VAL A 22 -7.81 6.47 -15.07
N GLN A 23 -8.94 7.17 -15.04
CA GLN A 23 -9.56 7.60 -13.78
C GLN A 23 -10.12 6.39 -13.01
N ASN A 24 -10.87 5.54 -13.73
CA ASN A 24 -11.42 4.29 -13.22
C ASN A 24 -10.74 3.13 -13.95
N GLY A 25 -10.03 2.29 -13.20
CA GLY A 25 -9.39 1.08 -13.70
C GLY A 25 -9.95 -0.15 -13.01
N PRO A 26 -9.76 -1.35 -13.58
CA PRO A 26 -10.11 -2.58 -12.89
C PRO A 26 -9.34 -2.68 -11.57
N VAL A 27 -9.95 -3.36 -10.61
CA VAL A 27 -9.25 -3.79 -9.40
C VAL A 27 -8.08 -4.69 -9.82
N VAL A 28 -6.90 -4.41 -9.27
CA VAL A 28 -5.72 -5.22 -9.53
C VAL A 28 -5.83 -6.53 -8.77
N THR A 29 -5.76 -7.63 -9.52
CA THR A 29 -5.71 -8.98 -8.94
C THR A 29 -4.56 -9.72 -9.58
N PHE A 30 -3.64 -10.22 -8.75
CA PHE A 30 -2.59 -11.14 -9.18
C PHE A 30 -3.01 -12.55 -8.77
N LYS A 31 -2.95 -13.49 -9.70
CA LYS A 31 -3.09 -14.91 -9.35
C LYS A 31 -1.88 -15.30 -8.51
N GLN A 32 -2.10 -15.71 -7.27
CA GLN A 32 -1.08 -16.41 -6.49
C GLN A 32 -0.95 -17.82 -7.07
N GLU A 33 0.28 -18.19 -7.48
CA GLU A 33 0.54 -19.50 -8.11
C GLU A 33 0.60 -20.64 -7.07
N SER A 34 0.73 -20.31 -5.79
CA SER A 34 0.77 -21.25 -4.67
C SER A 34 -0.17 -20.80 -3.54
N GLN A 35 -0.95 -21.74 -2.99
CA GLN A 35 -1.60 -21.59 -1.69
C GLN A 35 -0.51 -21.72 -0.62
N GLU A 36 0.23 -20.63 -0.37
CA GLU A 36 1.11 -20.57 0.79
C GLU A 36 0.26 -20.45 2.07
N ALA A 37 0.77 -21.02 3.17
CA ALA A 37 0.12 -20.88 4.48
C ALA A 37 -0.05 -19.38 4.83
N PRO A 38 -1.07 -19.00 5.62
CA PRO A 38 -1.29 -17.61 6.00
C PRO A 38 -0.02 -17.01 6.60
N THR A 39 0.48 -15.93 6.00
CA THR A 39 1.64 -15.19 6.54
C THR A 39 1.19 -14.37 7.75
N PRO A 40 2.10 -13.96 8.65
CA PRO A 40 1.74 -13.07 9.76
C PRO A 40 1.02 -11.80 9.31
N ALA A 41 1.39 -11.25 8.14
CA ALA A 41 0.70 -10.09 7.56
C ALA A 41 -0.74 -10.39 7.14
N MET A 42 -1.04 -11.60 6.63
CA MET A 42 -2.41 -12.02 6.32
C MET A 42 -3.25 -12.25 7.59
N THR A 43 -2.64 -12.78 8.65
CA THR A 43 -3.31 -12.94 9.95
C THR A 43 -3.80 -11.60 10.49
N VAL A 44 -2.97 -10.55 10.41
CA VAL A 44 -3.33 -9.19 10.84
C VAL A 44 -4.56 -8.64 10.09
N LEU A 45 -4.74 -8.98 8.81
CA LEU A 45 -5.95 -8.57 8.06
C LEU A 45 -7.22 -9.20 8.67
N ASN A 46 -7.16 -10.51 8.93
CA ASN A 46 -8.27 -11.24 9.51
C ASN A 46 -8.59 -10.73 10.93
N ASP A 47 -7.56 -10.51 11.73
CA ASP A 47 -7.70 -10.03 13.10
C ASP A 47 -8.30 -8.63 13.16
N PHE A 48 -7.95 -7.73 12.23
CA PHE A 48 -8.57 -6.40 12.16
C PHE A 48 -10.05 -6.48 11.79
N SER A 49 -10.41 -7.32 10.82
CA SER A 49 -11.83 -7.55 10.48
C SER A 49 -12.59 -8.14 11.67
N LEU A 50 -12.04 -9.16 12.33
CA LEU A 50 -12.65 -9.81 13.47
C LEU A 50 -12.87 -8.83 14.63
N TRP A 51 -11.86 -8.02 14.94
CA TRP A 51 -11.97 -7.00 15.99
C TRP A 51 -13.11 -6.02 15.70
N LEU A 52 -13.27 -5.56 14.45
CA LEU A 52 -14.40 -4.70 14.06
C LEU A 52 -15.75 -5.39 14.31
N LYS A 53 -15.88 -6.67 13.93
CA LYS A 53 -17.11 -7.45 14.14
C LYS A 53 -17.45 -7.59 15.62
N GLU A 54 -16.45 -7.91 16.44
CA GLU A 54 -16.59 -8.04 17.90
C GLU A 54 -17.04 -6.73 18.57
N HIS A 55 -16.70 -5.58 17.99
CA HIS A 55 -17.11 -4.25 18.48
C HIS A 55 -18.41 -3.74 17.84
N GLY A 56 -19.21 -4.65 17.24
CA GLY A 56 -20.51 -4.33 16.66
C GLY A 56 -20.43 -3.46 15.40
N ARG A 57 -19.29 -3.47 14.70
CA ARG A 57 -19.04 -2.68 13.48
C ARG A 57 -19.12 -3.52 12.20
N GLN A 58 -20.18 -4.32 12.07
CA GLN A 58 -20.34 -5.28 10.98
C GLN A 58 -20.23 -4.62 9.59
N ASP A 59 -20.95 -3.53 9.35
CA ASP A 59 -20.95 -2.82 8.06
C ASP A 59 -19.59 -2.23 7.68
N GLU A 60 -18.72 -1.95 8.66
CA GLU A 60 -17.38 -1.43 8.44
C GLU A 60 -16.39 -2.58 8.23
N ALA A 61 -16.57 -3.68 8.98
CA ALA A 61 -15.85 -4.93 8.77
C ALA A 61 -16.01 -5.42 7.31
N GLU A 62 -17.24 -5.43 6.78
CA GLU A 62 -17.49 -5.81 5.38
C GLU A 62 -16.77 -4.90 4.38
N LYS A 63 -16.64 -3.60 4.68
CA LYS A 63 -15.90 -2.66 3.82
C LYS A 63 -14.40 -2.94 3.83
N VAL A 64 -13.81 -3.23 4.99
CA VAL A 64 -12.38 -3.59 5.06
C VAL A 64 -12.10 -4.97 4.46
N GLU A 65 -13.03 -5.92 4.61
CA GLU A 65 -12.90 -7.26 4.00
C GLU A 65 -12.89 -7.19 2.47
N LYS A 66 -13.65 -6.29 1.87
CA LYS A 66 -13.57 -6.03 0.41
C LYS A 66 -12.19 -5.53 -0.02
N ILE A 67 -11.50 -4.76 0.82
CA ILE A 67 -10.11 -4.32 0.56
C ILE A 67 -9.17 -5.53 0.68
N PHE A 68 -9.34 -6.34 1.73
CA PHE A 68 -8.50 -7.50 2.01
C PHE A 68 -8.63 -8.62 0.98
N ALA A 69 -9.82 -8.82 0.40
CA ALA A 69 -10.02 -9.75 -0.71
C ALA A 69 -9.14 -9.44 -1.94
N HIS A 70 -8.57 -8.23 -2.01
CA HIS A 70 -7.74 -7.75 -3.11
C HIS A 70 -6.35 -7.30 -2.63
N HIS A 71 -5.89 -7.80 -1.48
CA HIS A 71 -4.57 -7.47 -0.95
C HIS A 71 -3.45 -7.76 -1.95
N LEU A 72 -2.36 -6.99 -1.87
CA LEU A 72 -1.19 -7.14 -2.73
C LEU A 72 0.05 -7.66 -1.97
N LEU A 73 -0.19 -8.31 -0.83
CA LEU A 73 0.84 -8.98 -0.04
C LEU A 73 1.45 -10.17 -0.78
N GLY A 74 2.77 -10.32 -0.70
CA GLY A 74 3.49 -11.51 -1.16
C GLY A 74 3.50 -11.72 -2.68
N ILE A 75 3.06 -10.74 -3.48
CA ILE A 75 3.02 -10.91 -4.94
C ILE A 75 4.44 -11.02 -5.50
N HIS A 76 4.73 -12.19 -6.06
CA HIS A 76 5.93 -12.49 -6.82
C HIS A 76 5.54 -13.30 -8.06
N LYS A 77 6.20 -13.04 -9.18
CA LYS A 77 5.93 -13.72 -10.44
C LYS A 77 7.21 -13.87 -11.24
N GLU A 78 7.50 -15.07 -11.69
CA GLU A 78 8.53 -15.30 -12.69
C GLU A 78 8.02 -14.87 -14.07
N LEU A 79 8.79 -14.02 -14.75
CA LEU A 79 8.48 -13.52 -16.08
C LEU A 79 9.14 -14.40 -17.13
N PRO A 80 8.47 -14.67 -18.26
CA PRO A 80 9.09 -15.37 -19.37
C PRO A 80 10.33 -14.58 -19.85
N GLY A 81 11.41 -15.28 -20.13
CA GLY A 81 12.69 -14.70 -20.51
C GLY A 81 13.58 -15.69 -21.24
N PRO A 82 14.77 -15.25 -21.69
CA PRO A 82 15.72 -16.11 -22.38
C PRO A 82 16.30 -17.19 -21.44
N THR A 83 16.80 -18.27 -22.02
CA THR A 83 17.56 -19.29 -21.28
C THR A 83 18.81 -18.69 -20.66
N GLY A 84 19.21 -19.15 -19.47
CA GLY A 84 20.38 -18.61 -18.75
C GLY A 84 20.06 -17.35 -17.95
N GLU A 85 18.79 -16.96 -17.90
CA GLU A 85 18.29 -15.83 -17.12
C GLU A 85 17.05 -16.25 -16.32
N ARG A 86 16.92 -15.71 -15.11
CA ARG A 86 15.71 -15.82 -14.30
C ARG A 86 15.21 -14.42 -13.97
N ASN A 87 13.99 -14.10 -14.42
CA ASN A 87 13.39 -12.78 -14.27
C ASN A 87 12.23 -12.81 -13.28
N LEU A 88 12.34 -12.08 -12.18
CA LEU A 88 11.33 -12.02 -11.13
C LEU A 88 10.74 -10.62 -11.05
N TYR A 89 9.42 -10.55 -11.09
CA TYR A 89 8.62 -9.38 -10.72
C TYR A 89 8.06 -9.56 -9.32
N SER A 90 8.13 -8.54 -8.47
CA SER A 90 7.47 -8.57 -7.16
C SER A 90 6.88 -7.22 -6.79
N LEU A 91 5.78 -7.24 -6.03
CA LEU A 91 5.26 -6.05 -5.35
C LEU A 91 5.74 -6.02 -3.91
N LEU A 92 6.31 -4.88 -3.52
CA LEU A 92 6.79 -4.63 -2.17
C LEU A 92 5.97 -3.50 -1.55
N ALA A 93 5.98 -3.45 -0.22
CA ALA A 93 5.49 -2.29 0.52
C ALA A 93 6.28 -1.03 0.10
N ARG A 94 5.58 0.10 0.07
CA ARG A 94 6.14 1.43 -0.20
C ARG A 94 6.71 2.10 1.06
N GLY A 95 6.52 1.47 2.23
CA GLY A 95 7.06 1.90 3.51
C GLY A 95 5.98 2.54 4.38
N ASN A 96 6.22 3.80 4.77
CA ASN A 96 5.26 4.55 5.58
C ASN A 96 4.26 5.30 4.70
N ILE A 97 2.99 5.31 5.08
CA ILE A 97 1.92 5.96 4.32
C ILE A 97 1.27 7.02 5.22
N LEU A 98 1.34 8.28 4.79
CA LEU A 98 0.61 9.35 5.45
C LEU A 98 -0.89 9.05 5.36
N CYS A 99 -1.57 9.03 6.49
CA CYS A 99 -3.01 8.81 6.62
C CYS A 99 -3.65 10.03 7.29
N GLN A 100 -4.39 10.81 6.51
CA GLN A 100 -5.15 11.95 7.02
C GLN A 100 -6.63 11.66 6.84
N ALA A 101 -7.22 10.99 7.83
CA ALA A 101 -8.65 10.73 7.91
C ALA A 101 -9.39 11.93 8.53
N LYS A 102 -10.68 12.06 8.27
CA LYS A 102 -11.61 12.96 8.97
C LYS A 102 -12.62 12.21 9.82
N THR A 103 -12.93 10.98 9.43
CA THR A 103 -13.91 10.13 10.10
C THR A 103 -13.25 8.84 10.59
N GLU A 104 -13.89 8.20 11.57
CA GLU A 104 -13.46 6.89 12.06
C GLU A 104 -13.48 5.83 10.94
N LEU A 105 -14.50 5.87 10.07
CA LEU A 105 -14.58 5.01 8.89
C LEU A 105 -13.40 5.25 7.93
N GLY A 106 -13.06 6.50 7.67
CA GLY A 106 -11.89 6.83 6.85
C GLY A 106 -10.60 6.33 7.45
N ALA A 107 -10.42 6.44 8.78
CA ALA A 107 -9.26 5.89 9.47
C ALA A 107 -9.16 4.37 9.32
N LYS A 108 -10.28 3.65 9.45
CA LYS A 108 -10.34 2.18 9.23
C LYS A 108 -9.99 1.80 7.79
N ILE A 109 -10.55 2.50 6.81
CA ILE A 109 -10.27 2.23 5.38
C ILE A 109 -8.82 2.54 5.03
N GLN A 110 -8.25 3.63 5.57
CA GLN A 110 -6.84 3.98 5.38
C GLN A 110 -5.91 2.94 6.02
N LEU A 111 -6.18 2.52 7.26
CA LEU A 111 -5.42 1.46 7.94
C LEU A 111 -5.51 0.15 7.16
N ALA A 112 -6.72 -0.28 6.78
CA ALA A 112 -6.93 -1.48 5.98
C ALA A 112 -6.15 -1.43 4.65
N SER A 113 -6.15 -0.28 3.97
CA SER A 113 -5.39 -0.11 2.72
C SER A 113 -3.88 -0.26 2.93
N CYS A 114 -3.34 0.24 4.05
CA CYS A 114 -1.94 0.08 4.42
C CYS A 114 -1.60 -1.37 4.75
N LEU A 115 -2.41 -2.02 5.59
CA LEU A 115 -2.23 -3.43 5.95
C LEU A 115 -2.28 -4.36 4.73
N ALA A 116 -3.26 -4.16 3.84
CA ALA A 116 -3.45 -4.94 2.61
C ALA A 116 -2.27 -4.84 1.62
N THR A 117 -1.35 -3.90 1.85
CA THR A 117 -0.20 -3.63 0.99
C THR A 117 1.13 -3.70 1.76
N GLY A 118 1.10 -4.16 3.01
CA GLY A 118 2.28 -4.39 3.86
C GLY A 118 2.94 -3.10 4.36
N ASN A 119 2.22 -1.99 4.32
CA ASN A 119 2.71 -0.68 4.71
C ASN A 119 2.37 -0.33 6.16
N LYS A 120 3.17 0.57 6.75
CA LYS A 120 2.86 1.18 8.05
C LYS A 120 2.08 2.48 7.84
N ALA A 121 0.96 2.64 8.54
CA ALA A 121 0.18 3.88 8.49
C ALA A 121 0.79 4.94 9.41
N ILE A 122 0.84 6.20 8.99
CA ILE A 122 1.22 7.32 9.86
C ILE A 122 0.05 8.30 9.91
N PHE A 123 -0.71 8.26 10.99
CA PHE A 123 -1.86 9.12 11.20
C PHE A 123 -1.45 10.51 11.68
N ILE A 124 -2.12 11.54 11.16
CA ILE A 124 -1.92 12.92 11.60
C ILE A 124 -2.94 13.27 12.69
N SER A 125 -2.48 13.67 13.87
CA SER A 125 -3.34 13.95 15.03
C SER A 125 -4.10 15.28 14.93
N GLU A 126 -3.63 16.24 14.12
CA GLU A 126 -4.40 17.46 13.76
C GLU A 126 -5.81 17.15 13.22
N SER A 127 -6.09 15.90 12.87
CA SER A 127 -7.24 15.53 12.06
C SER A 127 -8.54 15.28 12.84
N SER A 128 -8.52 14.91 14.14
CA SER A 128 -9.71 14.81 15.03
C SER A 128 -9.43 13.95 16.30
N ASP A 129 -9.96 14.36 17.45
CA ASP A 129 -9.99 13.55 18.69
C ASP A 129 -10.69 12.19 18.50
N THR A 130 -11.68 12.11 17.61
CA THR A 130 -12.38 10.86 17.28
C THR A 130 -11.43 9.81 16.70
N ILE A 131 -10.48 10.23 15.85
CA ILE A 131 -9.52 9.33 15.23
C ILE A 131 -8.52 8.86 16.28
N ALA A 132 -8.01 9.77 17.11
CA ALA A 132 -7.10 9.42 18.19
C ALA A 132 -7.73 8.40 19.16
N ASN A 133 -8.99 8.61 19.55
CA ASN A 133 -9.74 7.69 20.40
C ASN A 133 -9.91 6.31 19.76
N PHE A 134 -10.25 6.25 18.47
CA PHE A 134 -10.32 4.99 17.73
C PHE A 134 -8.98 4.25 17.71
N LEU A 135 -7.89 4.95 17.37
CA LEU A 135 -6.55 4.36 17.31
C LEU A 135 -6.11 3.81 18.67
N GLN A 136 -6.44 4.49 19.78
CA GLN A 136 -6.15 4.02 21.13
C GLN A 136 -6.93 2.77 21.54
N GLN A 137 -8.12 2.54 20.95
CA GLN A 137 -8.93 1.36 21.23
C GLN A 137 -8.45 0.10 20.49
N LEU A 138 -7.59 0.27 19.47
CA LEU A 138 -7.06 -0.87 18.73
C LEU A 138 -6.15 -1.72 19.63
N PRO A 139 -6.21 -3.06 19.55
CA PRO A 139 -5.30 -3.97 20.25
C PRO A 139 -3.83 -3.69 19.96
N GLU A 140 -2.94 -4.02 20.91
CA GLU A 140 -1.49 -3.77 20.82
C GLU A 140 -0.86 -4.28 19.52
N PHE A 141 -1.27 -5.48 19.06
CA PHE A 141 -0.73 -6.03 17.81
C PHE A 141 -1.06 -5.15 16.59
N LEU A 142 -2.23 -4.50 16.55
CA LEU A 142 -2.59 -3.54 15.50
C LEU A 142 -1.90 -2.19 15.70
N GLN A 143 -1.64 -1.79 16.94
CA GLN A 143 -0.88 -0.56 17.23
C GLN A 143 0.54 -0.59 16.66
N THR A 144 1.14 -1.78 16.50
CA THR A 144 2.46 -1.89 15.85
C THR A 144 2.47 -1.49 14.36
N HIS A 145 1.28 -1.45 13.72
CA HIS A 145 1.13 -1.15 12.29
C HIS A 145 0.85 0.32 11.98
N PHE A 146 0.78 1.18 13.00
CA PHE A 146 0.67 2.61 12.78
C PHE A 146 1.48 3.43 13.78
N ASP A 147 1.83 4.65 13.40
CA ASP A 147 2.27 5.69 14.31
C ASP A 147 1.34 6.90 14.20
N VAL A 148 1.39 7.78 15.20
CA VAL A 148 0.70 9.06 15.18
C VAL A 148 1.73 10.19 15.20
N LYS A 149 1.57 11.17 14.31
CA LYS A 149 2.37 12.40 14.26
C LYS A 149 1.44 13.59 14.36
N ASN A 150 1.96 14.73 14.81
CA ASN A 150 1.12 15.91 15.03
C ASN A 150 0.64 16.50 13.71
N ASP A 151 1.55 16.71 12.79
CA ASP A 151 1.32 17.45 11.56
C ASP A 151 2.17 16.90 10.40
N VAL A 152 1.81 17.29 9.18
CA VAL A 152 2.48 16.82 7.96
C VAL A 152 3.86 17.46 7.79
N ASP A 153 4.07 18.68 8.27
CA ASP A 153 5.35 19.38 8.09
C ASP A 153 6.44 18.74 8.98
N SER A 154 6.11 18.34 10.21
CA SER A 154 7.02 17.55 11.06
C SER A 154 7.30 16.17 10.47
N LEU A 155 6.30 15.54 9.84
CA LEU A 155 6.47 14.27 9.14
C LEU A 155 7.47 14.36 7.99
N ILE A 156 7.32 15.35 7.11
CA ILE A 156 8.20 15.50 5.93
C ILE A 156 9.59 16.07 6.28
N ALA A 157 9.72 16.71 7.45
CA ALA A 157 11.01 17.17 7.96
C ALA A 157 11.87 16.04 8.56
N ASP A 158 11.25 14.90 8.91
CA ASP A 158 11.96 13.73 9.41
C ASP A 158 12.76 13.04 8.29
N LYS A 159 14.08 13.18 8.35
CA LYS A 159 15.02 12.61 7.37
C LYS A 159 15.18 11.10 7.49
N GLN A 160 14.83 10.51 8.63
CA GLN A 160 14.93 9.07 8.84
C GLN A 160 13.68 8.35 8.34
N LEU A 161 12.55 9.05 8.29
CA LEU A 161 11.31 8.52 7.77
C LEU A 161 11.35 8.44 6.24
N ILE A 162 11.10 7.24 5.71
CA ILE A 162 10.83 7.04 4.28
C ILE A 162 9.31 7.07 4.09
N LEU A 163 8.81 8.20 3.59
CA LEU A 163 7.40 8.37 3.24
C LEU A 163 7.18 7.87 1.81
N GLY A 164 6.26 6.92 1.66
CA GLY A 164 5.98 6.24 0.41
C GLY A 164 4.78 6.82 -0.34
N ALA A 165 3.65 7.03 0.33
CA ALA A 165 2.45 7.60 -0.27
C ALA A 165 1.64 8.40 0.76
N ALA A 166 0.51 8.97 0.31
CA ALA A 166 -0.43 9.67 1.15
C ALA A 166 -1.88 9.29 0.79
N LEU A 167 -2.68 8.98 1.80
CA LEU A 167 -4.12 8.74 1.75
C LEU A 167 -4.83 9.84 2.52
N LEU A 168 -5.81 10.45 1.89
CA LEU A 168 -6.52 11.62 2.41
C LEU A 168 -8.02 11.38 2.34
N GLU A 169 -8.72 11.85 3.37
CA GLU A 169 -10.16 11.99 3.36
C GLU A 169 -10.51 13.47 3.28
N GLY A 170 -11.18 13.90 2.21
CA GLY A 170 -11.45 15.32 1.99
C GLY A 170 -11.93 15.67 0.59
N ASP A 171 -11.78 16.94 0.25
CA ASP A 171 -12.18 17.53 -1.04
C ASP A 171 -10.97 18.04 -1.85
N SER A 172 -11.24 18.54 -3.05
CA SER A 172 -10.22 19.04 -3.97
C SER A 172 -9.39 20.20 -3.44
N ASP A 173 -9.98 21.06 -2.59
CA ASP A 173 -9.27 22.23 -2.05
C ASP A 173 -8.22 21.79 -1.03
N GLN A 174 -8.59 20.83 -0.18
CA GLN A 174 -7.66 20.19 0.75
C GLN A 174 -6.56 19.41 0.02
N LEU A 175 -6.90 18.71 -1.07
CA LEU A 175 -5.91 18.01 -1.92
C LEU A 175 -4.83 18.98 -2.44
N LYS A 176 -5.22 20.19 -2.85
CA LYS A 176 -4.26 21.17 -3.37
C LYS A 176 -3.27 21.60 -2.28
N GLN A 177 -3.78 21.94 -1.09
CA GLN A 177 -2.94 22.40 0.02
C GLN A 177 -1.95 21.34 0.48
N ILE A 178 -2.43 20.10 0.66
CA ILE A 178 -1.57 18.99 1.10
C ILE A 178 -0.58 18.56 0.02
N ALA A 179 -0.96 18.58 -1.27
CA ALA A 179 -0.02 18.31 -2.35
C ALA A 179 1.13 19.33 -2.38
N GLN A 180 0.85 20.61 -2.11
CA GLN A 180 1.89 21.64 -2.00
C GLN A 180 2.83 21.40 -0.82
N ARG A 181 2.32 20.94 0.33
CA ARG A 181 3.14 20.55 1.50
C ARG A 181 4.01 19.35 1.17
N LEU A 182 3.40 18.28 0.66
CA LEU A 182 4.08 17.03 0.29
C LEU A 182 5.14 17.21 -0.80
N ALA A 183 4.97 18.18 -1.71
CA ALA A 183 5.96 18.52 -2.72
C ALA A 183 7.29 19.04 -2.13
N ARG A 184 7.29 19.45 -0.85
CA ARG A 184 8.51 19.87 -0.13
C ARG A 184 9.31 18.69 0.43
N TYR A 185 8.76 17.47 0.39
CA TYR A 185 9.45 16.28 0.89
C TYR A 185 10.67 15.96 0.01
N PRO A 186 11.91 15.98 0.55
CA PRO A 186 13.12 15.96 -0.26
C PRO A 186 13.50 14.57 -0.79
N THR A 187 12.90 13.50 -0.24
CA THR A 187 13.36 12.12 -0.50
C THR A 187 12.61 11.45 -1.65
N ALA A 188 11.36 11.85 -1.89
CA ALA A 188 10.51 11.25 -2.91
C ALA A 188 9.37 12.19 -3.31
N ILE A 189 8.88 12.05 -4.54
CA ILE A 189 7.65 12.70 -4.96
C ILE A 189 6.46 11.88 -4.44
N ILE A 190 5.68 12.45 -3.53
CA ILE A 190 4.51 11.82 -2.95
C ILE A 190 3.27 12.19 -3.77
N GLN A 191 2.57 11.18 -4.29
CA GLN A 191 1.35 11.37 -5.07
C GLN A 191 0.12 11.01 -4.23
N PRO A 192 -0.55 11.99 -3.61
CA PRO A 192 -1.69 11.71 -2.75
C PRO A 192 -2.85 11.02 -3.50
N GLN A 193 -3.61 10.24 -2.74
CA GLN A 193 -4.94 9.77 -3.10
C GLN A 193 -5.93 10.47 -2.18
N ILE A 194 -7.06 10.92 -2.70
CA ILE A 194 -8.11 11.52 -1.90
C ILE A 194 -9.46 10.89 -2.24
N LEU A 195 -10.26 10.67 -1.21
CA LEU A 195 -11.67 10.30 -1.32
C LEU A 195 -12.47 11.20 -0.38
N SER A 196 -13.69 11.56 -0.77
CA SER A 196 -14.60 12.24 0.14
C SER A 196 -15.13 11.26 1.18
N SER A 197 -15.61 11.78 2.32
CA SER A 197 -16.29 10.95 3.33
C SER A 197 -17.51 10.24 2.74
N GLU A 198 -18.19 10.85 1.78
CA GLU A 198 -19.33 10.22 1.09
C GLU A 198 -18.89 9.06 0.20
N ALA A 199 -17.84 9.24 -0.60
CA ALA A 199 -17.28 8.18 -1.43
C ALA A 199 -16.86 6.95 -0.58
N LEU A 200 -16.26 7.18 0.58
CA LEU A 200 -15.89 6.11 1.51
C LEU A 200 -17.12 5.39 2.09
N LYS A 201 -18.19 6.12 2.40
CA LYS A 201 -19.47 5.52 2.87
C LYS A 201 -20.13 4.68 1.78
N GLU A 202 -20.12 5.17 0.54
CA GLU A 202 -20.60 4.46 -0.66
C GLU A 202 -19.75 3.21 -1.02
N GLY A 203 -18.62 3.02 -0.33
CA GLY A 203 -17.77 1.83 -0.49
C GLY A 203 -16.65 2.00 -1.50
N GLN A 204 -16.36 3.23 -1.96
CA GLN A 204 -15.14 3.50 -2.71
C GLN A 204 -13.91 3.36 -1.80
N THR A 205 -12.80 2.90 -2.36
CA THR A 205 -11.56 2.63 -1.63
C THR A 205 -10.34 3.17 -2.38
N TYR A 206 -9.22 3.28 -1.68
CA TYR A 206 -7.96 3.73 -2.28
C TYR A 206 -7.37 2.66 -3.20
N ARG A 207 -6.64 3.10 -4.22
CA ARG A 207 -5.99 2.19 -5.19
C ARG A 207 -4.77 1.56 -4.53
N LEU A 208 -4.87 0.28 -4.20
CA LEU A 208 -3.84 -0.47 -3.47
C LEU A 208 -2.53 -0.57 -4.25
N GLU A 209 -2.59 -0.69 -5.57
CA GLU A 209 -1.40 -0.79 -6.42
C GLU A 209 -0.54 0.49 -6.39
N ARG A 210 -1.13 1.64 -6.01
CA ARG A 210 -0.41 2.90 -5.79
C ARG A 210 0.28 2.96 -4.42
N LEU A 211 0.04 1.98 -3.56
CA LEU A 211 0.69 1.80 -2.26
C LEU A 211 1.80 0.73 -2.32
N CYS A 212 2.14 0.25 -3.51
CA CYS A 212 3.22 -0.71 -3.70
C CYS A 212 4.42 -0.09 -4.44
N VAL A 213 5.56 -0.78 -4.34
CA VAL A 213 6.74 -0.60 -5.18
C VAL A 213 6.93 -1.85 -6.02
N GLU A 214 7.02 -1.66 -7.32
CA GLU A 214 7.37 -2.74 -8.23
C GLU A 214 8.89 -2.98 -8.16
N ARG A 215 9.31 -4.24 -8.05
CA ARG A 215 10.71 -4.66 -8.16
C ARG A 215 10.85 -5.67 -9.30
N SER A 216 11.89 -5.47 -10.11
CA SER A 216 12.31 -6.40 -11.16
C SER A 216 13.71 -6.88 -10.78
N LEU A 217 13.91 -8.18 -10.73
CA LEU A 217 15.19 -8.83 -10.45
C LEU A 217 15.50 -9.78 -11.60
N SER A 218 16.56 -9.49 -12.36
CA SER A 218 17.10 -10.39 -13.39
C SER A 218 18.37 -11.03 -12.84
N VAL A 219 18.42 -12.36 -12.85
CA VAL A 219 19.55 -13.16 -12.39
C VAL A 219 20.13 -13.90 -13.58
N ASN A 220 21.40 -13.64 -13.90
CA ASN A 220 22.16 -14.44 -14.87
C ASN A 220 22.47 -15.81 -14.25
N THR A 221 21.69 -16.83 -14.60
CA THR A 221 21.88 -18.20 -14.09
C THR A 221 22.99 -18.95 -14.80
N ALA A 222 23.46 -18.45 -15.95
CA ALA A 222 24.59 -19.00 -16.69
C ALA A 222 25.95 -18.37 -16.31
N ALA A 223 25.98 -17.44 -15.35
CA ALA A 223 27.20 -16.71 -14.97
C ALA A 223 28.37 -17.62 -14.54
N ALA A 224 28.07 -18.82 -14.06
CA ALA A 224 29.06 -19.82 -13.65
C ALA A 224 29.70 -20.61 -14.81
N GLY A 225 29.39 -20.28 -16.08
CA GLY A 225 30.03 -20.88 -17.26
C GLY A 225 29.21 -21.95 -17.99
N GLY A 226 27.92 -22.07 -17.70
CA GLY A 226 27.01 -23.01 -18.38
C GLY A 226 25.58 -22.90 -17.87
N ASN A 227 24.61 -23.33 -18.67
CA ASN A 227 23.20 -23.36 -18.28
C ASN A 227 22.82 -24.76 -17.81
N ALA A 228 22.74 -24.95 -16.49
CA ALA A 228 22.41 -26.24 -15.88
C ALA A 228 21.07 -26.81 -16.37
N THR A 229 20.07 -25.95 -16.63
CA THR A 229 18.76 -26.37 -17.15
C THR A 229 18.86 -26.96 -18.56
N LEU A 230 19.73 -26.40 -19.40
CA LEU A 230 19.97 -26.95 -20.74
C LEU A 230 20.80 -28.24 -20.69
N MET A 231 21.73 -28.36 -19.74
CA MET A 231 22.53 -29.60 -19.55
C MET A 231 21.68 -30.78 -19.09
N ALA A 232 20.54 -30.53 -18.42
CA ALA A 232 19.59 -31.56 -17.98
C ALA A 232 18.57 -31.98 -19.04
N MET A 233 18.54 -31.32 -20.20
CA MET A 233 17.65 -31.66 -21.33
C MET A 233 18.34 -32.51 -22.42
N ILE A 234 19.60 -32.90 -22.20
CA ILE A 234 20.41 -33.78 -23.07
C ILE A 234 20.39 -35.18 -22.48
#